data_AF-A0A381VHB4-F1
#
_entry.id   AF-A0A381VHB4-F1
#
_cell.length_a   1.000
_cell.length_b   1.000
_cell.length_c   1.000
_cell.angle_alpha   90.00
_cell.angle_beta   90.00
_cell.angle_gamma   90.00
#
_symmetry.space_group_name_H-M   'P 1'
#
loop_
_entity.id
_entity.type
_entity.pdbx_description
1 polymer ?
#
loop_
_entity_poly.entity_id
_entity_poly.type
_entity_poly.pdbx_seq_one_letter_code
_entity_poly.pdbx_strand_id
1 'polypeptide(L)'
;MSTPENIRIAETFPLLSVVVPVYEEEANISPFLKRLIPVMEKITSEYEVIFSMDHSTDGTEKTIVEHLEQNPKIKLLRFSRRFGQAMATLAGLHYSSGEAVVAIDVDLQDPPELIEEMVKKWREGYDVVMAQRSSRVGETWLKRLVSFLGYQVINRIADVKIPPNTGDFRLMSRR
;
A
#
# COMPACT_ATOMS: atom_id res chain seq x y z
N MET A 1 1.67 3.65 -52.82
CA MET A 1 2.49 3.42 -51.60
C MET A 1 2.03 4.42 -50.57
N SER A 2 1.10 4.01 -49.70
CA SER A 2 0.63 4.81 -48.58
C SER A 2 1.21 4.17 -47.32
N THR A 3 2.03 4.93 -46.60
CA THR A 3 2.65 4.57 -45.32
C THR A 3 1.60 4.08 -44.32
N PRO A 4 1.83 2.94 -43.63
CA PRO A 4 0.94 2.53 -42.56
C PRO A 4 1.05 3.48 -41.36
N GLU A 5 -0.12 3.70 -40.80
CA GLU A 5 -0.48 4.57 -39.69
C GLU A 5 0.26 4.16 -38.41
N ASN A 6 0.75 5.15 -37.66
CA ASN A 6 1.47 4.98 -36.39
C ASN A 6 0.64 4.14 -35.41
N ILE A 7 1.10 2.91 -35.13
CA ILE A 7 0.65 2.14 -33.98
C ILE A 7 1.11 2.89 -32.74
N ARG A 8 0.19 3.61 -32.09
CA ARG A 8 0.36 4.03 -30.69
C ARG A 8 0.42 2.76 -29.88
N ILE A 9 1.63 2.31 -29.56
CA ILE A 9 1.85 1.32 -28.51
C ILE A 9 1.26 1.99 -27.26
N ALA A 10 0.13 1.50 -26.75
CA ALA A 10 -0.33 1.90 -25.43
C ALA A 10 0.85 1.60 -24.51
N GLU A 11 1.39 2.61 -23.83
CA GLU A 11 2.46 2.39 -22.86
C GLU A 11 1.93 1.39 -21.83
N THR A 12 2.34 0.13 -21.96
CA THR A 12 2.09 -0.89 -20.96
C THR A 12 2.91 -0.49 -19.75
N PHE A 13 2.23 0.17 -18.81
CA PHE A 13 2.84 0.63 -17.58
C PHE A 13 3.30 -0.57 -16.75
N PRO A 14 4.38 -0.40 -15.98
CA PRO A 14 4.89 -1.44 -15.11
C PRO A 14 3.82 -1.90 -14.11
N LEU A 15 3.83 -3.19 -13.79
CA LEU A 15 2.92 -3.77 -12.81
C LEU A 15 3.10 -3.05 -11.46
N LEU A 16 2.00 -2.54 -10.88
CA LEU A 16 1.99 -1.93 -9.54
C LEU A 16 1.31 -2.87 -8.55
N SER A 17 2.01 -3.25 -7.48
CA SER A 17 1.43 -4.08 -6.42
C SER A 17 0.95 -3.23 -5.26
N VAL A 18 -0.25 -3.51 -4.75
CA VAL A 18 -0.75 -2.94 -3.49
C VAL A 18 -0.85 -4.07 -2.47
N VAL A 19 -0.07 -3.98 -1.40
CA VAL A 19 -0.06 -4.94 -0.29
C VAL A 19 -0.90 -4.37 0.85
N VAL A 20 -1.90 -5.14 1.27
CA VAL A 20 -2.87 -4.75 2.28
C VAL A 20 -2.87 -5.81 3.40
N PRO A 21 -2.15 -5.59 4.51
CA PRO A 21 -2.23 -6.47 5.67
C PRO A 21 -3.61 -6.34 6.32
N VAL A 22 -4.26 -7.46 6.65
CA VAL A 22 -5.62 -7.45 7.21
C VAL A 22 -5.82 -8.50 8.31
N TYR A 23 -6.60 -8.13 9.32
CA TYR A 23 -7.03 -8.99 10.44
C TYR A 23 -8.31 -8.41 11.05
N GLU A 24 -9.43 -9.13 11.00
CA GLU A 24 -10.73 -8.68 11.53
C GLU A 24 -11.20 -7.32 10.97
N GLU A 25 -11.23 -7.20 9.64
CA GLU A 25 -11.49 -5.96 8.90
C GLU A 25 -12.67 -6.08 7.90
N GLU A 26 -13.63 -6.98 8.13
CA GLU A 26 -14.75 -7.28 7.22
C GLU A 26 -15.44 -6.00 6.69
N ALA A 27 -15.74 -5.06 7.58
CA ALA A 27 -16.46 -3.84 7.25
C ALA A 27 -15.65 -2.87 6.38
N ASN A 28 -14.33 -2.99 6.34
CA ASN A 28 -13.43 -2.05 5.66
C ASN A 28 -13.01 -2.51 4.26
N ILE A 29 -13.09 -3.82 3.95
CA ILE A 29 -12.67 -4.37 2.64
C ILE A 29 -13.40 -3.70 1.47
N SER A 30 -14.74 -3.71 1.46
CA SER A 30 -15.52 -3.19 0.33
C SER A 30 -15.41 -1.66 0.18
N PRO A 31 -15.50 -0.85 1.25
CA PRO A 31 -15.24 0.59 1.18
C PRO A 31 -13.83 0.91 0.66
N PHE A 32 -12.82 0.15 1.10
CA PHE A 32 -11.45 0.33 0.66
C PHE A 32 -11.30 0.07 -0.84
N LEU A 33 -11.76 -1.09 -1.32
CA LEU A 33 -11.68 -1.44 -2.75
C LEU A 33 -12.44 -0.46 -3.64
N LYS A 34 -13.59 0.04 -3.17
CA LYS A 34 -14.38 1.07 -3.90
C LYS A 34 -13.59 2.34 -4.16
N ARG A 35 -12.67 2.73 -3.25
CA ARG A 35 -11.79 3.90 -3.42
C ARG A 35 -10.49 3.56 -4.14
N LEU A 36 -9.89 2.42 -3.81
CA LEU A 36 -8.61 1.99 -4.37
C LEU A 36 -8.71 1.69 -5.87
N ILE A 37 -9.69 0.89 -6.31
CA ILE A 37 -9.76 0.40 -7.69
C ILE A 37 -9.76 1.56 -8.72
N PRO A 38 -10.61 2.59 -8.60
CA PRO A 38 -10.59 3.72 -9.53
C PRO A 38 -9.26 4.48 -9.54
N VAL A 39 -8.56 4.55 -8.41
CA VAL A 39 -7.23 5.18 -8.34
C VAL A 39 -6.22 4.35 -9.12
N MET A 40 -6.20 3.04 -8.89
CA MET A 40 -5.29 2.13 -9.57
C MET A 40 -5.51 2.12 -11.09
N GLU A 41 -6.77 2.08 -11.53
CA GLU A 41 -7.13 2.09 -12.95
C GLU A 41 -6.76 3.39 -13.67
N LYS A 42 -6.74 4.53 -12.97
CA LYS A 42 -6.22 5.79 -13.51
C LYS A 42 -4.69 5.76 -13.69
N ILE A 43 -3.99 5.02 -12.83
CA ILE A 43 -2.52 4.96 -12.83
C ILE A 43 -2.02 3.97 -13.88
N THR A 44 -2.60 2.77 -13.92
CA THR A 44 -2.18 1.66 -14.80
C THR A 44 -3.27 0.60 -14.92
N SER A 45 -3.36 -0.08 -16.07
CA SER A 45 -4.16 -1.31 -16.19
C SER A 45 -3.48 -2.52 -15.52
N GLU A 46 -2.16 -2.50 -15.42
CA GLU A 46 -1.35 -3.56 -14.83
C GLU A 46 -1.15 -3.28 -13.35
N TYR A 47 -2.07 -3.78 -12.52
CA TYR A 47 -1.93 -3.74 -11.08
C TYR A 47 -2.43 -5.02 -10.43
N GLU A 48 -2.01 -5.24 -9.19
CA GLU A 48 -2.54 -6.28 -8.32
C GLU A 48 -2.78 -5.72 -6.91
N VAL A 49 -3.77 -6.28 -6.22
CA VAL A 49 -4.06 -6.00 -4.81
C VAL A 49 -3.91 -7.30 -4.04
N ILE A 50 -2.93 -7.39 -3.17
CA ILE A 50 -2.62 -8.57 -2.37
C ILE A 50 -3.07 -8.30 -0.94
N PHE A 51 -4.17 -8.92 -0.55
CA PHE A 51 -4.55 -9.00 0.85
C PHE A 51 -3.69 -10.08 1.53
N SER A 52 -2.82 -9.67 2.45
CA SER A 52 -2.11 -10.62 3.31
C SER A 52 -2.85 -10.72 4.64
N MET A 53 -3.52 -11.85 4.82
CA MET A 53 -4.52 -12.01 5.86
C MET A 53 -4.04 -12.97 6.95
N ASP A 54 -3.94 -12.44 8.17
CA ASP A 54 -3.85 -13.27 9.37
C ASP A 54 -5.13 -14.08 9.54
N HIS A 55 -5.04 -15.27 10.16
CA HIS A 55 -6.23 -16.06 10.45
C HIS A 55 -7.26 -15.22 11.23
N SER A 56 -8.43 -14.99 10.61
CA SER A 56 -9.53 -14.19 11.13
C SER A 56 -10.74 -15.06 11.42
N THR A 57 -11.57 -14.66 12.39
CA THR A 57 -12.79 -15.37 12.80
C THR A 57 -14.08 -14.68 12.32
N ASP A 58 -13.96 -13.48 11.77
CA ASP A 58 -15.06 -12.71 11.18
C ASP A 58 -15.24 -13.00 9.68
N GLY A 59 -16.08 -12.21 8.99
CA GLY A 59 -16.33 -12.34 7.56
C GLY A 59 -15.25 -11.75 6.64
N THR A 60 -14.06 -11.39 7.15
CA THR A 60 -12.99 -10.76 6.35
C THR A 60 -12.59 -11.64 5.16
N GLU A 61 -12.31 -12.93 5.40
CA GLU A 61 -11.90 -13.87 4.35
C GLU A 61 -12.98 -13.97 3.27
N LYS A 62 -14.22 -14.18 3.69
CA LYS A 62 -15.37 -14.33 2.81
C LYS A 62 -15.54 -13.10 1.91
N THR A 63 -15.46 -11.91 2.51
CA THR A 63 -15.62 -10.65 1.77
C THR A 63 -14.52 -10.46 0.73
N ILE A 64 -13.26 -10.80 1.05
CA ILE A 64 -12.16 -10.73 0.08
C ILE A 64 -12.37 -11.74 -1.06
N VAL A 65 -12.83 -12.96 -0.74
CA VAL A 65 -13.13 -13.99 -1.75
C VAL A 65 -14.24 -13.55 -2.71
N GLU A 66 -15.31 -12.93 -2.21
CA GLU A 66 -16.37 -12.40 -3.07
C GLU A 66 -15.85 -11.34 -4.07
N HIS A 67 -14.86 -10.53 -3.67
CA HIS A 67 -14.25 -9.53 -4.54
C HIS A 67 -13.24 -10.13 -5.53
N LEU A 68 -12.45 -11.13 -5.13
CA LEU A 68 -11.48 -11.77 -6.04
C LEU A 68 -12.17 -12.58 -7.15
N GLU A 69 -13.36 -13.14 -6.88
CA GLU A 69 -14.17 -13.82 -7.90
C GLU A 69 -14.64 -12.85 -8.99
N GLN A 70 -14.80 -11.57 -8.67
CA GLN A 70 -15.25 -10.53 -9.59
C GLN A 70 -14.10 -9.79 -10.26
N ASN A 71 -12.92 -9.76 -9.63
CA ASN A 71 -11.75 -9.05 -10.12
C ASN A 71 -10.46 -9.87 -9.94
N PRO A 72 -9.90 -10.46 -11.01
CA PRO A 72 -8.71 -11.32 -10.92
C PRO A 72 -7.43 -10.58 -10.53
N LYS A 73 -7.45 -9.24 -10.47
CA LYS A 73 -6.34 -8.44 -9.95
C LYS A 73 -6.27 -8.46 -8.42
N ILE A 74 -7.32 -8.93 -7.75
CA ILE A 74 -7.36 -9.09 -6.30
C ILE A 74 -6.86 -10.50 -5.96
N LYS A 75 -5.94 -10.59 -5.01
CA LYS A 75 -5.30 -11.81 -4.54
C LYS A 75 -5.39 -11.89 -3.03
N LEU A 76 -5.48 -13.12 -2.52
CA LEU A 76 -5.51 -13.41 -1.09
C LEU A 76 -4.34 -14.33 -0.72
N LEU A 77 -3.46 -13.83 0.15
CA LEU A 77 -2.45 -14.61 0.83
C LEU A 77 -2.93 -14.88 2.26
N ARG A 78 -3.47 -16.08 2.49
CA ARG A 78 -4.03 -16.48 3.79
C ARG A 78 -3.00 -17.22 4.64
N PHE A 79 -2.82 -16.78 5.87
CA PHE A 79 -1.96 -17.46 6.84
C PHE A 79 -2.70 -18.57 7.60
N SER A 80 -1.94 -19.57 8.05
CA SER A 80 -2.46 -20.72 8.82
C SER A 80 -2.85 -20.37 10.26
N ARG A 81 -2.36 -19.24 10.78
CA ARG A 81 -2.63 -18.70 12.11
C ARG A 81 -2.30 -17.20 12.11
N ARG A 82 -2.47 -16.54 13.25
CA ARG A 82 -2.08 -15.15 13.44
C ARG A 82 -0.57 -15.01 13.68
N PHE A 83 0.08 -14.16 12.89
CA PHE A 83 1.50 -13.79 12.98
C PHE A 83 1.70 -12.28 13.23
N GLY A 84 0.72 -11.45 12.93
CA GLY A 84 0.74 -10.00 13.13
C GLY A 84 1.04 -9.20 11.87
N GLN A 85 0.70 -7.91 11.92
CA GLN A 85 0.74 -6.98 10.79
C GLN A 85 2.11 -6.90 10.11
N ALA A 86 3.21 -6.87 10.87
CA ALA A 86 4.55 -6.83 10.29
C ALA A 86 4.84 -8.05 9.40
N MET A 87 4.44 -9.25 9.84
CA MET A 87 4.61 -10.47 9.06
C MET A 87 3.65 -10.52 7.86
N ALA A 88 2.42 -10.01 8.02
CA ALA A 88 1.47 -9.88 6.93
C ALA A 88 2.02 -8.94 5.83
N THR A 89 2.52 -7.77 6.21
CA THR A 89 3.17 -6.84 5.28
C THR A 89 4.36 -7.49 4.60
N LEU A 90 5.28 -8.11 5.35
CA LEU A 90 6.47 -8.76 4.79
C LEU A 90 6.12 -9.88 3.80
N ALA A 91 5.13 -10.72 4.11
CA ALA A 91 4.73 -11.77 3.19
C ALA A 91 4.07 -11.19 1.93
N GLY A 92 3.19 -10.19 2.07
CA GLY A 92 2.61 -9.50 0.93
C GLY A 92 3.68 -8.87 0.03
N LEU A 93 4.70 -8.22 0.61
CA LEU A 93 5.86 -7.70 -0.13
C LEU A 93 6.60 -8.82 -0.87
N HIS A 94 6.86 -9.95 -0.21
CA HIS A 94 7.54 -11.10 -0.81
C HIS A 94 6.77 -11.70 -2.00
N TYR A 95 5.44 -11.78 -1.91
CA TYR A 95 4.59 -12.32 -2.98
C TYR A 95 4.20 -11.31 -4.08
N SER A 96 4.53 -10.04 -3.88
CA SER A 96 4.26 -8.99 -4.87
C SER A 96 5.10 -9.15 -6.13
N SER A 97 4.52 -8.86 -7.30
CA SER A 97 5.13 -9.00 -8.62
C SER A 97 5.40 -7.67 -9.34
N GLY A 98 4.98 -6.55 -8.77
CA GLY A 98 5.15 -5.21 -9.35
C GLY A 98 6.57 -4.64 -9.32
N GLU A 99 6.85 -3.67 -10.18
CA GLU A 99 8.11 -2.91 -10.17
C GLU A 99 8.16 -1.87 -9.04
N ALA A 100 6.98 -1.51 -8.53
CA ALA A 100 6.78 -0.80 -7.29
C ALA A 100 5.70 -1.49 -6.46
N VAL A 101 5.80 -1.33 -5.15
CA VAL A 101 4.88 -1.89 -4.18
C VAL A 101 4.43 -0.81 -3.22
N VAL A 102 3.13 -0.65 -3.08
CA VAL A 102 2.49 0.20 -2.09
C VAL A 102 2.05 -0.68 -0.92
N ALA A 103 2.53 -0.42 0.28
CA ALA A 103 1.96 -0.99 1.50
C ALA A 103 0.96 0.01 2.08
N ILE A 104 -0.28 -0.40 2.35
CA ILE A 104 -1.35 0.48 2.86
C ILE A 104 -2.31 -0.32 3.74
N ASP A 105 -2.79 0.28 4.83
CA ASP A 105 -3.81 -0.32 5.71
C ASP A 105 -5.22 -0.17 5.11
N VAL A 106 -6.13 -1.09 5.44
CA VAL A 106 -7.46 -1.17 4.84
C VAL A 106 -8.48 -0.20 5.46
N ASP A 107 -8.18 0.36 6.62
CA ASP A 107 -9.10 1.16 7.45
C ASP A 107 -9.42 2.57 6.91
N LEU A 108 -8.83 2.94 5.77
CA LEU A 108 -9.01 4.23 5.10
C LEU A 108 -8.54 5.47 5.90
N GLN A 109 -7.76 5.29 6.97
CA GLN A 109 -7.10 6.42 7.62
C GLN A 109 -6.16 7.14 6.67
N ASP A 110 -5.45 6.37 5.85
CA ASP A 110 -4.66 6.90 4.76
C ASP A 110 -5.45 6.77 3.44
N PRO A 111 -5.73 7.89 2.75
CA PRO A 111 -6.55 7.88 1.54
C PRO A 111 -5.79 7.20 0.37
N PRO A 112 -6.36 6.16 -0.27
CA PRO A 112 -5.75 5.50 -1.44
C PRO A 112 -5.41 6.47 -2.59
N GLU A 113 -6.11 7.60 -2.68
CA GLU A 113 -5.89 8.63 -3.70
C GLU A 113 -4.48 9.23 -3.67
N LEU A 114 -3.78 9.18 -2.52
CA LEU A 114 -2.38 9.62 -2.42
C LEU A 114 -1.42 8.75 -3.23
N ILE A 115 -1.82 7.51 -3.60
CA ILE A 115 -1.01 6.64 -4.45
C ILE A 115 -0.70 7.32 -5.79
N GLU A 116 -1.61 8.15 -6.32
CA GLU A 116 -1.35 8.91 -7.56
C GLU A 116 -0.12 9.82 -7.43
N GLU A 117 0.02 10.51 -6.29
CA GLU A 117 1.16 11.39 -6.02
C GLU A 117 2.43 10.60 -5.72
N MET A 118 2.31 9.49 -4.98
CA MET A 118 3.44 8.62 -4.67
C MET A 118 4.04 8.02 -5.94
N VAL A 119 3.21 7.59 -6.88
CA VAL A 119 3.65 7.06 -8.18
C VAL A 119 4.32 8.13 -9.02
N LYS A 120 3.83 9.38 -9.01
CA LYS A 120 4.53 10.50 -9.69
C LYS A 120 5.95 10.67 -9.14
N LYS A 121 6.12 10.65 -7.81
CA LYS A 121 7.44 10.73 -7.17
C LYS A 121 8.31 9.53 -7.50
N TRP A 122 7.77 8.32 -7.47
CA TRP A 122 8.53 7.14 -7.90
C TRP A 122 9.04 7.27 -9.34
N ARG A 123 8.21 7.77 -10.27
CA ARG A 123 8.60 8.04 -11.66
C ARG A 123 9.66 9.15 -11.82
N GLU A 124 9.78 10.06 -10.85
CA GLU A 124 10.88 11.04 -10.80
C GLU A 124 12.22 10.38 -10.41
N GLY A 125 12.22 9.10 -10.03
CA GLY A 125 13.41 8.30 -9.73
C GLY A 125 13.63 8.00 -8.24
N TYR A 126 12.65 8.30 -7.38
CA TYR A 126 12.73 8.02 -5.94
C TYR A 126 12.40 6.55 -5.62
N ASP A 127 13.29 5.89 -4.87
CA ASP A 127 13.12 4.47 -4.51
C ASP A 127 12.07 4.23 -3.43
N VAL A 128 11.95 5.16 -2.50
CA VAL A 128 11.02 5.07 -1.38
C VAL A 128 10.27 6.40 -1.28
N VAL A 129 8.95 6.32 -1.29
CA VAL A 129 8.06 7.47 -1.11
C VAL A 129 7.14 7.20 0.07
N MET A 130 7.18 8.06 1.08
CA MET A 130 6.37 7.93 2.29
C MET A 130 5.33 9.04 2.34
N ALA A 131 4.09 8.69 2.69
CA ALA A 131 3.07 9.67 3.02
C ALA A 131 3.32 10.20 4.44
N GLN A 132 3.57 11.51 4.57
CA GLN A 132 3.74 12.15 5.87
C GLN A 132 2.48 12.94 6.23
N ARG A 133 1.94 12.70 7.44
CA ARG A 133 0.79 13.45 7.92
C ARG A 133 1.19 14.91 8.20
N SER A 134 0.49 15.86 7.57
CA SER A 134 0.79 17.30 7.68
C SER A 134 0.38 17.94 9.01
N SER A 135 -0.61 17.37 9.74
CA SER A 135 -1.09 17.94 11.00
C SER A 135 -1.45 16.90 12.06
N ARG A 136 -0.92 17.09 13.28
CA ARG A 136 -1.27 16.36 14.51
C ARG A 136 -2.41 17.09 15.23
N VAL A 137 -3.64 16.97 14.75
CA VAL A 137 -4.81 17.47 15.50
C VAL A 137 -5.08 16.47 16.64
N GLY A 138 -4.85 16.88 17.89
CA GLY A 138 -5.21 16.08 19.08
C GLY A 138 -4.08 15.42 19.88
N GLU A 139 -2.80 15.61 19.52
CA GLU A 139 -1.70 15.09 20.35
C GLU A 139 -1.42 15.97 21.57
N THR A 140 -1.55 15.39 22.76
CA THR A 140 -1.11 16.01 24.03
C THR A 140 0.39 16.32 24.00
N TRP A 141 0.81 17.41 24.64
CA TRP A 141 2.21 17.84 24.75
C TRP A 141 3.17 16.72 25.20
N LEU A 142 2.70 15.81 26.06
CA LEU A 142 3.46 14.65 26.53
C LEU A 142 3.78 13.65 25.41
N LYS A 143 2.81 13.34 24.52
CA LYS A 143 3.03 12.45 23.37
C LYS A 143 4.03 13.05 22.38
N ARG A 144 4.02 14.38 22.23
CA ARG A 144 5.00 15.11 21.40
C ARG A 144 6.41 14.98 21.97
N LEU A 145 6.59 15.15 23.28
CA LEU A 145 7.89 15.04 23.93
C LEU A 145 8.45 13.62 23.85
N VAL A 146 7.64 12.60 24.16
CA VAL A 146 8.05 11.19 24.08
C VAL A 146 8.44 10.82 22.65
N SER A 147 7.63 11.23 21.65
CA SER A 147 7.96 11.01 20.25
C SER A 147 9.26 11.68 19.85
N PHE A 148 9.46 12.95 20.22
CA PHE A 148 10.67 13.70 19.90
C PHE A 148 11.93 13.01 20.44
N LEU A 149 11.91 12.58 21.71
CA LEU A 149 13.02 11.87 22.34
C LEU A 149 13.27 10.51 21.67
N GLY A 150 12.21 9.76 21.35
CA GLY A 150 12.31 8.49 20.63
C GLY A 150 12.97 8.65 19.27
N TYR A 151 12.51 9.60 18.46
CA TYR A 151 13.09 9.88 17.14
C TYR A 151 14.54 10.39 17.23
N GLN A 152 14.92 11.14 18.28
CA GLN A 152 16.31 11.56 18.48
C GLN A 152 17.24 10.37 18.74
N VAL A 153 16.81 9.40 19.55
CA VAL A 153 17.60 8.19 19.83
C VAL A 153 17.71 7.33 18.57
N ILE A 154 16.59 7.08 17.89
CA ILE A 154 16.55 6.26 16.67
C ILE A 154 17.43 6.89 15.58
N ASN A 155 17.30 8.19 15.32
CA ASN A 155 18.10 8.88 14.29
C ASN A 155 19.59 8.97 14.62
N ARG A 156 20.00 8.74 15.88
CA ARG A 156 21.42 8.69 16.26
C ARG A 156 22.05 7.33 15.97
N ILE A 157 21.24 6.28 15.89
CA ILE A 157 21.67 4.89 15.69
C ILE A 157 21.38 4.44 14.25
N ALA A 158 20.36 5.00 13.61
CA ALA A 158 19.96 4.63 12.26
C ALA A 158 20.89 5.24 11.19
N ASP A 159 21.28 4.41 10.22
CA ASP A 159 22.04 4.83 9.03
C ASP A 159 21.23 5.75 8.11
N VAL A 160 19.89 5.73 8.24
CA VAL A 160 18.95 6.57 7.49
C VAL A 160 18.07 7.33 8.46
N LYS A 161 17.93 8.64 8.25
CA LYS A 161 17.04 9.48 9.05
C LYS A 161 15.59 9.10 8.77
N ILE A 162 14.90 8.60 9.79
CA ILE A 162 13.47 8.31 9.72
C ILE A 162 12.72 9.62 9.94
N PRO A 163 11.93 10.12 8.98
CA PRO A 163 11.14 11.31 9.18
C PRO A 163 10.09 11.03 10.27
N PRO A 164 9.89 11.95 11.22
CA PRO A 164 8.82 11.78 12.19
C PRO A 164 7.45 11.79 11.49
N ASN A 165 6.50 10.99 11.98
CA ASN A 165 5.11 10.91 11.48
C ASN A 165 4.91 10.24 10.12
N THR A 166 5.80 9.33 9.73
CA THR A 166 5.56 8.41 8.63
C THR A 166 4.89 7.16 9.17
N GLY A 167 3.69 6.85 8.68
CA GLY A 167 3.02 5.59 8.95
C GLY A 167 3.60 4.46 8.10
N ASP A 168 2.93 3.31 8.09
CA ASP A 168 3.28 2.18 7.22
C ASP A 168 2.88 2.39 5.76
N PHE A 169 2.13 3.47 5.46
CA PHE A 169 1.78 3.87 4.10
C PHE A 169 2.99 4.39 3.31
N ARG A 170 3.52 3.54 2.45
CA ARG A 170 4.73 3.80 1.65
C ARG A 170 4.68 3.09 0.32
N LEU A 171 5.35 3.69 -0.66
CA LEU A 171 5.68 3.09 -1.94
C LEU A 171 7.17 2.78 -1.95
N MET A 172 7.53 1.58 -2.36
CA MET A 172 8.91 1.10 -2.51
C MET A 172 9.11 0.57 -3.93
N SER A 173 10.20 0.96 -4.58
CA SER A 173 10.64 0.34 -5.83
C SER A 173 11.19 -1.06 -5.54
N ARG A 174 11.20 -1.93 -6.57
CA ARG A 174 11.74 -3.29 -6.50
C ARG A 174 13.26 -3.34 -6.26
N ARG A 175 13.99 -2.29 -6.63
CA ARG A 175 15.46 -2.24 -6.64
C ARG A 175 16.06 -1.90 -5.27
#